data_AF-A0AA40CS46-F1
#
_entry.id   AF-A0AA40CS46-F1
#
_cell.length_a   1.000
_cell.length_b   1.000
_cell.length_c   1.000
_cell.angle_alpha   90.00
_cell.angle_beta   90.00
_cell.angle_gamma   90.00
#
_symmetry.space_group_name_H-M   'P 1'
#
loop_
_entity.id
_entity.type
_entity.pdbx_description
1 polymer ?
#
loop_
_entity_poly.entity_id
_entity_poly.type
_entity_poly.pdbx_seq_one_letter_code
_entity_poly.pdbx_strand_id
1 'polypeptide(L)'
;MGKLTFPDALGDYSVATNSTRLPGFRPLLDYETIKCGTGSLRPCTRAEALQSALTIFPFSSAFNTPNYSNMAFQILAYAVENITGTAFPDLVRKQLLEPLNLRNTFLTLPPNTTTNAAITDGWTQDFGGLSPSAGYYLSASDLTTLGTSILSSTLLPPVLTRKWLKPLTHTSSLLTSLGRPWEIIRARVPISTTSKTTRIVDIYTKQGGGATYTSLIALSPAHNLGISILTAGPTSGPDFRAIKSLALETFIPAAEQAARDTAGTNFAGNYTLGANSSLDLGLHPDEPGLYIRKLVSNGVDILALAGQLKNVAAGSKMAAWLYPMGLAGRAFSGTEVAFRATFGAVGVPAAEDCGSWASADQLRYGGYPADLALFGVAGGGAVSSVRFPMLNEISFRKSGGTGEGIFGPFE
;
A
#
# COMPACT_ATOMS: atom_id res chain seq x y z
N MET A 1 28.78 29.20 -6.99
CA MET A 1 28.90 28.06 -6.03
C MET A 1 27.67 28.05 -5.16
N GLY A 2 27.02 26.90 -5.02
CA GLY A 2 25.65 26.84 -4.51
C GLY A 2 25.45 26.52 -3.04
N LYS A 3 24.68 27.38 -2.35
CA LYS A 3 24.11 27.22 -1.01
C LYS A 3 23.06 26.10 -0.97
N LEU A 4 23.47 24.93 -0.52
CA LEU A 4 22.53 23.92 -0.01
C LEU A 4 21.91 24.46 1.29
N THR A 5 20.64 24.82 1.27
CA THR A 5 19.84 25.00 2.49
C THR A 5 18.54 24.22 2.35
N PHE A 6 18.29 23.37 3.34
CA PHE A 6 16.97 22.76 3.56
C PHE A 6 15.95 23.90 3.69
N PRO A 7 14.79 23.83 3.00
CA PRO A 7 13.86 24.94 2.97
C PRO A 7 12.99 25.03 4.25
N ASP A 8 13.53 24.58 5.38
CA ASP A 8 12.90 24.66 6.69
C ASP A 8 13.94 25.20 7.67
N ALA A 9 13.61 26.27 8.39
CA ALA A 9 14.52 26.96 9.30
C ALA A 9 15.12 26.03 10.37
N LEU A 10 14.45 24.91 10.66
CA LEU A 10 14.89 23.84 11.56
C LEU A 10 16.25 23.23 11.20
N GLY A 11 16.60 23.17 9.91
CA GLY A 11 17.87 22.60 9.45
C GLY A 11 19.03 23.60 9.40
N ASP A 12 18.75 24.90 9.59
CA ASP A 12 19.74 25.94 9.50
C ASP A 12 20.43 26.17 10.86
N TYR A 13 21.75 25.99 10.89
CA TYR A 13 22.54 26.15 12.10
C TYR A 13 22.45 27.55 12.71
N SER A 14 22.31 28.60 11.89
CA SER A 14 22.23 29.97 12.40
C SER A 14 20.94 30.23 13.16
N VAL A 15 19.85 29.56 12.76
CA VAL A 15 18.57 29.58 13.46
C VAL A 15 18.64 28.73 14.72
N ALA A 16 19.16 27.50 14.61
CA ALA A 16 19.25 26.57 15.75
C ALA A 16 20.15 27.08 16.89
N THR A 17 21.23 27.79 16.56
CA THR A 17 22.19 28.32 17.56
C THR A 17 21.99 29.80 17.88
N ASN A 18 21.05 30.47 17.19
CA ASN A 18 20.90 31.91 17.22
C ASN A 18 22.25 32.65 17.01
N SER A 19 23.07 32.14 16.08
CA SER A 19 24.42 32.65 15.80
C SER A 19 24.67 32.83 14.31
N THR A 20 25.17 34.01 13.92
CA THR A 20 25.63 34.29 12.55
C THR A 20 27.08 33.89 12.32
N ARG A 21 27.73 33.30 13.34
CA ARG A 21 29.12 32.83 13.30
C ARG A 21 29.17 31.35 13.63
N LEU A 22 29.84 30.60 12.76
CA LEU A 22 30.14 29.19 12.97
C LEU A 22 31.65 29.00 12.80
N PRO A 23 32.36 28.34 13.74
CA PRO A 23 33.80 28.11 13.62
C PRO A 23 34.17 27.47 12.27
N GLY A 24 35.15 28.06 11.57
CA GLY A 24 35.55 27.62 10.23
C GLY A 24 34.75 28.22 9.07
N PHE A 25 33.70 29.01 9.34
CA PHE A 25 32.88 29.69 8.34
C PHE A 25 33.00 31.21 8.47
N ARG A 26 32.81 31.93 7.35
CA ARG A 26 32.70 33.39 7.40
C ARG A 26 31.41 33.80 8.14
N PRO A 27 31.38 34.98 8.77
CA PRO A 27 30.13 35.54 9.28
C PRO A 27 29.08 35.66 8.16
N LEU A 28 27.82 35.36 8.52
CA LEU A 28 26.68 35.61 7.64
C LEU A 28 26.43 37.11 7.52
N LEU A 29 26.09 37.56 6.32
CA LEU A 29 25.57 38.90 6.08
C LEU A 29 24.08 38.95 6.50
N ASP A 30 23.56 40.16 6.74
CA ASP A 30 22.18 40.31 7.23
C ASP A 30 21.14 39.68 6.31
N TYR A 31 21.32 39.82 4.99
CA TYR A 31 20.44 39.23 3.98
C TYR A 31 20.59 37.70 3.85
N GLU A 32 21.63 37.11 4.44
CA GLU A 32 21.85 35.67 4.48
C GLU A 32 21.26 35.03 5.74
N THR A 33 20.86 35.85 6.70
CA THR A 33 20.26 35.38 7.95
C THR A 33 18.77 35.10 7.73
N ILE A 34 18.33 33.89 8.04
CA ILE A 34 16.92 33.50 7.94
C ILE A 34 16.08 34.30 8.94
N LYS A 35 14.97 34.88 8.48
CA LYS A 35 14.11 35.78 9.28
C LYS A 35 12.72 35.22 9.58
N CYS A 36 12.31 34.17 8.89
CA CYS A 36 11.01 33.51 9.06
C CYS A 36 11.15 32.01 8.79
N GLY A 37 10.20 31.21 9.28
CA GLY A 37 10.19 29.76 9.08
C GLY A 37 9.45 29.06 10.22
N THR A 38 10.12 28.08 10.83
CA THR A 38 9.63 27.23 11.92
C THR A 38 10.55 27.33 13.13
N GLY A 39 10.14 26.74 14.26
CA GLY A 39 10.90 26.79 15.51
C GLY A 39 10.71 28.12 16.25
N SER A 40 11.80 28.82 16.54
CA SER A 40 11.80 30.12 17.24
C SER A 40 11.47 31.32 16.35
N LEU A 41 11.30 31.10 15.04
CA LEU A 41 10.97 32.15 14.08
C LEU A 41 9.46 32.20 13.81
N ARG A 42 8.95 33.38 13.44
CA ARG A 42 7.58 33.50 12.93
C ARG A 42 7.42 32.73 11.61
N PRO A 43 6.21 32.25 11.28
CA PRO A 43 5.93 31.73 9.95
C PRO A 43 6.24 32.75 8.84
N CYS A 44 6.75 32.24 7.71
CA CYS A 44 6.93 33.05 6.51
C CYS A 44 5.58 33.41 5.88
N THR A 45 5.49 34.61 5.32
CA THR A 45 4.43 34.97 4.38
C THR A 45 4.59 34.18 3.07
N ARG A 46 3.52 34.09 2.26
CA ARG A 46 3.57 33.43 0.95
C ARG A 46 4.64 34.02 0.03
N ALA A 47 4.80 35.35 0.03
CA ALA A 47 5.82 36.03 -0.77
C ALA A 47 7.24 35.67 -0.31
N GLU A 48 7.49 35.67 1.01
CA GLU A 48 8.78 35.27 1.58
C GLU A 48 9.11 33.80 1.28
N ALA A 49 8.14 32.89 1.37
CA ALA A 49 8.32 31.47 1.06
C ALA A 49 8.66 31.25 -0.42
N LEU A 50 7.96 31.89 -1.34
CA LEU A 50 8.24 31.81 -2.78
C LEU A 50 9.59 32.45 -3.13
N GLN A 51 9.94 33.60 -2.53
CA GLN A 51 11.24 34.22 -2.72
C GLN A 51 12.37 33.31 -2.22
N SER A 52 12.17 32.63 -1.09
CA SER A 52 13.11 31.64 -0.58
C SER A 52 13.30 30.50 -1.57
N ALA A 53 12.23 29.96 -2.15
CA ALA A 53 12.29 28.90 -3.16
C ALA A 53 13.09 29.28 -4.41
N LEU A 54 13.12 30.57 -4.77
CA LEU A 54 13.88 31.08 -5.93
C LEU A 54 15.37 31.32 -5.63
N THR A 55 15.77 31.35 -4.36
CA THR A 55 17.13 31.71 -3.93
C THR A 55 17.92 30.54 -3.36
N ILE A 56 17.27 29.41 -3.05
CA ILE A 56 17.94 28.16 -2.70
C ILE A 56 18.65 27.55 -3.90
N PHE A 57 19.71 26.78 -3.66
CA PHE A 57 20.37 26.09 -4.74
C PHE A 57 19.70 24.75 -5.02
N PRO A 58 19.59 24.39 -6.32
CA PRO A 58 18.97 23.13 -6.69
C PRO A 58 19.81 21.98 -6.13
N PHE A 59 19.14 21.03 -5.48
CA PHE A 59 19.78 19.79 -5.07
C PHE A 59 20.21 18.94 -6.28
N SER A 60 19.35 18.87 -7.30
CA SER A 60 19.55 18.08 -8.50
C SER A 60 18.59 18.56 -9.61
N SER A 61 18.82 18.14 -10.86
CA SER A 61 17.82 18.28 -11.92
C SER A 61 16.54 17.50 -11.60
N ALA A 62 15.42 17.95 -12.18
CA ALA A 62 14.13 17.29 -12.02
C ALA A 62 14.18 15.83 -12.47
N PHE A 63 13.53 14.94 -11.72
CA PHE A 63 13.49 13.49 -11.96
C PHE A 63 14.83 12.75 -11.93
N ASN A 64 15.94 13.37 -11.51
CA ASN A 64 17.24 12.69 -11.44
C ASN A 64 17.43 11.85 -10.18
N THR A 65 16.99 12.32 -9.01
CA THR A 65 17.03 11.55 -7.75
C THR A 65 15.98 12.05 -6.77
N PRO A 66 15.32 11.18 -5.97
CA PRO A 66 14.39 11.63 -4.96
C PRO A 66 15.07 12.42 -3.85
N ASN A 67 14.43 13.49 -3.39
CA ASN A 67 14.82 14.19 -2.17
C ASN A 67 13.57 14.72 -1.44
N TYR A 68 13.60 14.70 -0.11
CA TYR A 68 12.50 15.16 0.73
C TYR A 68 12.46 16.70 0.78
N SER A 69 11.25 17.28 0.76
CA SER A 69 11.07 18.73 0.85
C SER A 69 9.72 19.12 1.46
N ASN A 70 9.72 19.71 2.66
CA ASN A 70 8.52 20.30 3.27
C ASN A 70 7.96 21.44 2.40
N MET A 71 8.84 22.31 1.90
CA MET A 71 8.46 23.42 1.02
C MET A 71 7.77 22.97 -0.27
N ALA A 72 8.07 21.78 -0.79
CA ALA A 72 7.36 21.24 -1.94
C ALA A 72 5.86 21.03 -1.65
N PHE A 73 5.48 20.62 -0.43
CA PHE A 73 4.07 20.50 -0.03
C PHE A 73 3.40 21.86 0.18
N GLN A 74 4.13 22.86 0.69
CA GLN A 74 3.64 24.24 0.77
C GLN A 74 3.40 24.82 -0.64
N ILE A 75 4.33 24.65 -1.57
CA ILE A 75 4.16 25.07 -2.98
C ILE A 75 3.00 24.31 -3.63
N LEU A 76 2.85 23.01 -3.34
CA LEU A 76 1.71 22.23 -3.83
C LEU A 76 0.38 22.80 -3.33
N ALA A 77 0.28 23.18 -2.06
CA ALA A 77 -0.91 23.84 -1.53
C ALA A 77 -1.20 25.15 -2.27
N TYR A 78 -0.19 26.00 -2.47
CA TYR A 78 -0.32 27.25 -3.23
C TYR A 78 -0.80 27.04 -4.66
N ALA A 79 -0.32 25.98 -5.32
CA ALA A 79 -0.76 25.62 -6.67
C ALA A 79 -2.23 25.17 -6.67
N VAL A 80 -2.63 24.32 -5.74
CA VAL A 80 -4.02 23.84 -5.64
C VAL A 80 -4.98 24.98 -5.32
N GLU A 81 -4.61 25.91 -4.44
CA GLU A 81 -5.41 27.12 -4.18
C GLU A 81 -5.63 27.93 -5.44
N ASN A 82 -4.57 28.12 -6.24
CA ASN A 82 -4.66 28.88 -7.49
C ASN A 82 -5.50 28.16 -8.56
N ILE A 83 -5.39 26.83 -8.65
CA ILE A 83 -6.17 26.01 -9.59
C ILE A 83 -7.66 26.01 -9.23
N THR A 84 -7.98 25.96 -7.95
CA THR A 84 -9.36 25.78 -7.46
C THR A 84 -10.05 27.09 -7.05
N GLY A 85 -9.29 28.17 -6.88
CA GLY A 85 -9.78 29.42 -6.29
C GLY A 85 -10.21 29.29 -4.82
N THR A 86 -9.87 28.18 -4.15
CA THR A 86 -10.30 27.89 -2.76
C THR A 86 -9.09 27.80 -1.85
N ALA A 87 -9.16 28.41 -0.67
CA ALA A 87 -8.09 28.35 0.32
C ALA A 87 -7.81 26.89 0.75
N PHE A 88 -6.54 26.55 0.98
CA PHE A 88 -6.14 25.18 1.30
C PHE A 88 -6.84 24.59 2.54
N PRO A 89 -7.01 25.33 3.66
CA PRO A 89 -7.76 24.82 4.81
C PRO A 89 -9.21 24.44 4.47
N ASP A 90 -9.85 25.20 3.58
CA ASP A 90 -11.23 24.93 3.14
C ASP A 90 -11.29 23.71 2.23
N LEU A 91 -10.28 23.49 1.39
CA LEU A 91 -10.17 22.28 0.58
C LEU A 91 -10.00 21.04 1.45
N VAL A 92 -9.11 21.07 2.42
CA VAL A 92 -8.90 19.98 3.39
C VAL A 92 -10.21 19.67 4.12
N ARG A 93 -10.89 20.71 4.61
CA ARG A 93 -12.16 20.54 5.32
C ARG A 93 -13.24 19.91 4.42
N LYS A 94 -13.50 20.49 3.24
CA LYS A 94 -14.59 20.06 2.33
C LYS A 94 -14.33 18.73 1.63
N GLN A 95 -13.07 18.43 1.29
CA GLN A 95 -12.72 17.26 0.48
C GLN A 95 -12.19 16.08 1.30
N LEU A 96 -11.77 16.30 2.55
CA LEU A 96 -11.20 15.25 3.40
C LEU A 96 -11.93 15.12 4.74
N LEU A 97 -12.03 16.20 5.52
CA LEU A 97 -12.52 16.10 6.91
C LEU A 97 -14.03 15.85 6.98
N GLU A 98 -14.83 16.66 6.28
CA GLU A 98 -16.30 16.56 6.26
C GLU A 98 -16.76 15.22 5.65
N PRO A 99 -16.27 14.78 4.46
CA PRO A 99 -16.74 13.53 3.85
C PRO A 99 -16.41 12.27 4.66
N LEU A 100 -15.32 12.28 5.44
CA LEU A 100 -14.93 11.17 6.31
C LEU A 100 -15.36 11.37 7.77
N ASN A 101 -16.05 12.47 8.08
CA ASN A 101 -16.47 12.84 9.43
C ASN A 101 -15.29 12.80 10.45
N LEU A 102 -14.13 13.35 10.06
CA LEU A 102 -12.93 13.45 10.88
C LEU A 102 -13.05 14.63 11.85
N ARG A 103 -13.65 14.38 13.02
CA ARG A 103 -13.99 15.44 14.00
C ARG A 103 -12.83 15.86 14.91
N ASN A 104 -11.76 15.09 14.95
CA ASN A 104 -10.61 15.30 15.82
C ASN A 104 -9.33 15.49 14.99
N THR A 105 -9.48 16.02 13.78
CA THR A 105 -8.38 16.33 12.87
C THR A 105 -8.43 17.80 12.49
N PHE A 106 -7.32 18.50 12.66
CA PHE A 106 -7.21 19.94 12.47
C PHE A 106 -5.92 20.26 11.72
N LEU A 107 -5.96 21.22 10.79
CA LEU A 107 -4.76 21.67 10.04
C LEU A 107 -3.86 22.60 10.87
N THR A 108 -4.41 23.17 11.94
CA THR A 108 -3.76 24.11 12.86
C THR A 108 -4.19 23.78 14.29
N LEU A 109 -3.68 24.52 15.27
CA LEU A 109 -4.00 24.36 16.68
C LEU A 109 -5.53 24.19 16.90
N PRO A 110 -5.97 23.11 17.57
CA PRO A 110 -7.39 22.87 17.81
C PRO A 110 -8.00 23.96 18.72
N PRO A 111 -9.27 24.36 18.50
CA PRO A 111 -9.90 25.43 19.28
C PRO A 111 -10.23 25.05 20.74
N ASN A 112 -10.45 23.77 21.03
CA ASN A 112 -10.76 23.25 22.37
C ASN A 112 -9.75 22.15 22.75
N THR A 113 -8.69 22.51 23.49
CA THR A 113 -7.51 21.65 23.70
C THR A 113 -7.58 20.74 24.93
N THR A 114 -8.63 20.80 25.77
CA THR A 114 -8.45 20.41 27.19
C THR A 114 -8.91 19.02 27.61
N THR A 115 -9.75 18.30 26.86
CA THR A 115 -10.37 17.06 27.39
C THR A 115 -9.83 15.74 26.84
N ASN A 116 -9.19 15.70 25.67
CA ASN A 116 -8.72 14.44 25.06
C ASN A 116 -7.42 14.58 24.22
N ALA A 117 -6.58 15.58 24.53
CA ALA A 117 -5.33 15.82 23.81
C ALA A 117 -4.10 15.40 24.64
N ALA A 118 -3.12 14.78 23.99
CA ALA A 118 -1.81 14.56 24.59
C ALA A 118 -0.97 15.85 24.44
N ILE A 119 -1.05 16.74 25.43
CA ILE A 119 -0.33 18.01 25.41
C ILE A 119 1.07 17.84 26.03
N THR A 120 2.10 18.19 25.27
CA THR A 120 3.51 18.19 25.67
C THR A 120 4.24 19.29 24.88
N ASP A 121 5.55 19.41 25.04
CA ASP A 121 6.36 20.47 24.45
C ASP A 121 6.20 20.54 22.92
N GLY A 122 6.02 21.75 22.40
CA GLY A 122 5.76 21.99 20.98
C GLY A 122 4.30 21.84 20.55
N TRP A 123 3.36 21.58 21.46
CA TRP A 123 1.92 21.54 21.14
C TRP A 123 1.41 22.81 20.46
N THR A 124 1.90 23.98 20.85
CA THR A 124 1.48 25.28 20.31
C THR A 124 2.32 25.76 19.12
N GLN A 125 3.13 24.89 18.52
CA GLN A 125 3.95 25.26 17.36
C GLN A 125 3.07 25.64 16.18
N ASP A 126 3.19 26.88 15.72
CA ASP A 126 2.54 27.35 14.50
C ASP A 126 3.47 27.14 13.29
N PHE A 127 2.94 26.47 12.27
CA PHE A 127 3.63 26.25 10.99
C PHE A 127 3.20 27.25 9.91
N GLY A 128 2.12 28.02 10.13
CA GLY A 128 1.57 28.99 9.19
C GLY A 128 1.45 28.44 7.77
N GLY A 129 2.17 29.04 6.82
CA GLY A 129 2.16 28.60 5.42
C GLY A 129 2.72 27.19 5.19
N LEU A 130 3.52 26.65 6.11
CA LEU A 130 4.06 25.28 6.07
C LEU A 130 3.11 24.25 6.67
N SER A 131 1.94 24.63 7.20
CA SER A 131 0.95 23.67 7.71
C SER A 131 0.61 22.51 6.76
N PRO A 132 0.55 22.67 5.42
CA PRO A 132 0.36 21.56 4.49
C PRO A 132 1.41 20.43 4.59
N SER A 133 2.62 20.70 5.11
CA SER A 133 3.65 19.67 5.29
C SER A 133 3.62 19.00 6.66
N ALA A 134 3.30 19.73 7.74
CA ALA A 134 3.50 19.25 9.12
C ALA A 134 2.52 19.79 10.18
N GLY A 135 1.53 20.61 9.82
CA GLY A 135 0.70 21.33 10.80
C GLY A 135 -0.47 20.54 11.39
N TYR A 136 -0.70 19.31 10.94
CA TYR A 136 -1.89 18.56 11.30
C TYR A 136 -1.85 18.02 12.73
N TYR A 137 -2.94 18.26 13.46
CA TYR A 137 -3.30 17.60 14.72
C TYR A 137 -4.34 16.53 14.39
N LEU A 138 -4.22 15.34 14.97
CA LEU A 138 -5.11 14.22 14.63
C LEU A 138 -5.24 13.22 15.78
N SER A 139 -6.37 12.52 15.83
CA SER A 139 -6.60 11.39 16.74
C SER A 139 -6.26 10.05 16.06
N ALA A 140 -5.98 9.03 16.86
CA ALA A 140 -5.76 7.68 16.34
C ALA A 140 -7.01 7.11 15.64
N SER A 141 -8.21 7.48 16.10
CA SER A 141 -9.49 7.07 15.50
C SER A 141 -9.69 7.68 14.11
N ASP A 142 -9.44 8.99 13.98
CA ASP A 142 -9.55 9.69 12.70
C ASP A 142 -8.49 9.19 11.71
N LEU A 143 -7.26 8.93 12.17
CA LEU A 143 -6.20 8.36 11.32
C LEU A 143 -6.55 6.94 10.84
N THR A 144 -7.19 6.14 11.70
CA THR A 144 -7.70 4.81 11.33
C THR A 144 -8.84 4.91 10.33
N THR A 145 -9.73 5.89 10.49
CA THR A 145 -10.80 6.18 9.52
C THR A 145 -10.21 6.60 8.17
N LEU A 146 -9.19 7.46 8.17
CA LEU A 146 -8.46 7.85 6.97
C LEU A 146 -7.84 6.63 6.28
N GLY A 147 -7.08 5.81 7.00
CA GLY A 147 -6.46 4.61 6.45
C GLY A 147 -7.47 3.62 5.88
N THR A 148 -8.58 3.40 6.59
CA THR A 148 -9.70 2.58 6.12
C THR A 148 -10.27 3.13 4.82
N SER A 149 -10.53 4.43 4.76
CA SER A 149 -11.08 5.08 3.56
C SER A 149 -10.18 4.94 2.33
N ILE A 150 -8.86 4.90 2.52
CA ILE A 150 -7.88 4.71 1.45
C ILE A 150 -7.96 3.26 0.97
N LEU A 151 -7.91 2.29 1.88
CA LEU A 151 -7.99 0.86 1.54
C LEU A 151 -9.31 0.50 0.84
N SER A 152 -10.43 1.12 1.26
CA SER A 152 -11.75 0.91 0.64
C SER A 152 -12.05 1.81 -0.55
N SER A 153 -11.14 2.75 -0.91
CA SER A 153 -11.36 3.71 -2.00
C SER A 153 -12.66 4.53 -1.84
N THR A 154 -12.92 5.02 -0.62
CA THR A 154 -14.15 5.75 -0.30
C THR A 154 -14.22 7.12 -0.98
N LEU A 155 -13.11 7.87 -0.98
CA LEU A 155 -13.06 9.21 -1.57
C LEU A 155 -12.63 9.22 -3.04
N LEU A 156 -11.67 8.36 -3.39
CA LEU A 156 -11.13 8.27 -4.74
C LEU A 156 -11.69 7.02 -5.43
N PRO A 157 -12.03 7.08 -6.72
CA PRO A 157 -12.35 5.88 -7.50
C PRO A 157 -11.26 4.81 -7.33
N PRO A 158 -11.62 3.51 -7.23
CA PRO A 158 -10.65 2.45 -6.95
C PRO A 158 -9.43 2.42 -7.90
N VAL A 159 -9.61 2.78 -9.16
CA VAL A 159 -8.51 2.87 -10.14
C VAL A 159 -7.52 3.99 -9.80
N LEU A 160 -8.01 5.14 -9.32
CA LEU A 160 -7.16 6.26 -8.93
C LEU A 160 -6.45 5.95 -7.62
N THR A 161 -7.11 5.34 -6.65
CA THR A 161 -6.48 4.85 -5.41
C THR A 161 -5.34 3.89 -5.71
N ARG A 162 -5.57 2.88 -6.56
CA ARG A 162 -4.52 1.92 -6.96
C ARG A 162 -3.36 2.58 -7.70
N LYS A 163 -3.63 3.58 -8.54
CA LYS A 163 -2.60 4.37 -9.23
C LYS A 163 -1.79 5.23 -8.25
N TRP A 164 -2.46 5.80 -7.26
CA TRP A 164 -1.85 6.61 -6.21
C TRP A 164 -0.93 5.80 -5.30
N LEU A 165 -1.31 4.55 -5.00
CA LEU A 165 -0.51 3.55 -4.28
C LEU A 165 0.45 2.79 -5.22
N LYS A 166 1.10 3.47 -6.17
CA LYS A 166 2.23 2.91 -6.93
C LYS A 166 3.53 3.62 -6.57
N PRO A 167 4.68 2.91 -6.56
CA PRO A 167 5.97 3.57 -6.44
C PRO A 167 6.18 4.50 -7.63
N LEU A 168 6.76 5.67 -7.35
CA LEU A 168 7.21 6.64 -8.35
C LEU A 168 8.70 6.46 -8.66
N THR A 169 9.50 6.09 -7.65
CA THR A 169 10.93 5.80 -7.80
C THR A 169 11.38 4.81 -6.73
N HIS A 170 12.44 4.07 -7.03
CA HIS A 170 13.18 3.31 -6.02
C HIS A 170 14.26 4.17 -5.39
N THR A 171 14.74 3.78 -4.22
CA THR A 171 15.96 4.33 -3.63
C THR A 171 17.13 3.38 -3.92
N SER A 172 18.33 3.69 -3.43
CA SER A 172 19.46 2.75 -3.47
C SER A 172 19.23 1.47 -2.64
N SER A 173 18.25 1.48 -1.73
CA SER A 173 17.80 0.30 -1.00
C SER A 173 16.77 -0.48 -1.81
N LEU A 174 17.04 -1.77 -2.04
CA LEU A 174 16.12 -2.70 -2.69
C LEU A 174 14.78 -2.82 -1.97
N LEU A 175 14.75 -2.54 -0.66
CA LEU A 175 13.57 -2.69 0.20
C LEU A 175 12.84 -1.37 0.43
N THR A 176 13.16 -0.31 -0.33
CA THR A 176 12.58 1.00 -0.12
C THR A 176 12.31 1.71 -1.44
N SER A 177 11.04 2.07 -1.64
CA SER A 177 10.58 2.92 -2.74
C SER A 177 9.87 4.15 -2.21
N LEU A 178 9.66 5.13 -3.09
CA LEU A 178 8.94 6.36 -2.78
C LEU A 178 7.79 6.54 -3.77
N GLY A 179 6.63 6.95 -3.27
CA GLY A 179 5.42 7.25 -4.03
C GLY A 179 4.98 8.69 -3.85
N ARG A 180 3.66 8.94 -3.89
CA ARG A 180 3.07 10.27 -3.71
C ARG A 180 2.17 10.27 -2.47
N PRO A 181 2.58 10.67 -1.26
CA PRO A 181 3.92 10.93 -0.78
C PRO A 181 4.54 9.72 -0.04
N TRP A 182 4.04 8.51 -0.33
CA TRP A 182 4.34 7.30 0.45
C TRP A 182 5.83 6.95 0.53
N GLU A 183 6.30 6.67 1.74
CA GLU A 183 7.52 5.92 2.03
C GLU A 183 7.15 4.43 1.98
N ILE A 184 7.56 3.71 0.93
CA ILE A 184 7.11 2.34 0.66
C ILE A 184 8.18 1.36 1.14
N ILE A 185 7.87 0.63 2.21
CA ILE A 185 8.70 -0.46 2.72
C ILE A 185 8.35 -1.72 1.95
N ARG A 186 9.31 -2.34 1.27
CA ARG A 186 9.12 -3.63 0.59
C ARG A 186 9.56 -4.74 1.53
N ALA A 187 8.67 -5.13 2.43
CA ALA A 187 8.97 -6.06 3.52
C ALA A 187 9.08 -7.51 3.01
N ARG A 188 10.08 -8.25 3.50
CA ARG A 188 10.12 -9.71 3.36
C ARG A 188 9.24 -10.32 4.45
N VAL A 189 8.11 -10.87 4.04
CA VAL A 189 7.12 -11.45 4.95
C VAL A 189 7.16 -12.96 4.82
N PRO A 190 7.36 -13.73 5.92
CA PRO A 190 7.23 -15.18 5.91
C PRO A 190 5.85 -15.58 5.42
N ILE A 191 5.79 -16.50 4.44
CA ILE A 191 4.51 -16.94 3.83
C ILE A 191 3.63 -17.76 4.80
N SER A 192 4.22 -18.27 5.88
CA SER A 192 3.54 -18.90 7.01
C SER A 192 4.40 -18.77 8.26
N THR A 193 3.82 -19.03 9.42
CA THR A 193 4.52 -18.96 10.73
C THR A 193 5.67 -19.96 10.85
N THR A 194 5.68 -21.02 10.06
CA THR A 194 6.70 -22.09 10.09
C THR A 194 7.65 -22.07 8.89
N SER A 195 7.36 -21.28 7.86
CA SER A 195 8.12 -21.25 6.62
C SER A 195 9.33 -20.32 6.71
N LYS A 196 10.46 -20.76 6.13
CA LYS A 196 11.64 -19.90 5.88
C LYS A 196 11.53 -19.12 4.57
N THR A 197 10.66 -19.55 3.66
CA THR A 197 10.35 -18.81 2.43
C THR A 197 9.62 -17.52 2.80
N THR A 198 10.02 -16.43 2.15
CA THR A 198 9.39 -15.11 2.30
C THR A 198 8.92 -14.60 0.94
N ARG A 199 7.95 -13.70 0.93
CA ARG A 199 7.58 -12.91 -0.24
C ARG A 199 7.69 -11.42 0.05
N ILE A 200 7.81 -10.62 -1.01
CA ILE A 200 7.78 -9.17 -0.89
C ILE A 200 6.33 -8.67 -0.72
N VAL A 201 6.13 -7.85 0.30
CA VAL A 201 4.89 -7.11 0.58
C VAL A 201 5.23 -5.63 0.66
N ASP A 202 4.59 -4.83 -0.19
CA ASP A 202 4.71 -3.38 -0.13
C ASP A 202 3.80 -2.81 0.98
N ILE A 203 4.41 -2.14 1.94
CA ILE A 203 3.75 -1.43 3.04
C ILE A 203 3.94 0.07 2.81
N TYR A 204 2.82 0.75 2.57
CA TYR A 204 2.77 2.17 2.24
C TYR A 204 2.72 2.96 3.53
N THR A 205 3.80 3.63 3.86
CA THR A 205 3.93 4.35 5.13
C THR A 205 4.07 5.85 4.91
N LYS A 206 3.59 6.63 5.88
CA LYS A 206 4.07 7.99 6.07
C LYS A 206 4.20 8.24 7.56
N GLN A 207 5.38 8.68 7.94
CA GLN A 207 5.69 9.06 9.31
C GLN A 207 5.87 10.57 9.43
N GLY A 208 5.63 11.08 10.63
CA GLY A 208 5.88 12.45 11.03
C GLY A 208 6.56 12.49 12.38
N GLY A 209 7.39 13.51 12.61
CA GLY A 209 8.07 13.72 13.87
C GLY A 209 8.42 15.20 14.04
N GLY A 210 8.21 15.72 15.24
CA GLY A 210 8.48 17.11 15.58
C GLY A 210 8.25 17.37 17.06
N ALA A 211 9.11 18.18 17.67
CA ALA A 211 9.15 18.39 19.12
C ALA A 211 9.11 17.06 19.89
N THR A 212 8.11 16.84 20.74
CA THR A 212 7.91 15.59 21.50
C THR A 212 6.79 14.71 20.92
N TYR A 213 6.47 14.85 19.63
CA TYR A 213 5.43 14.07 18.94
C TYR A 213 5.99 13.22 17.80
N THR A 214 5.44 12.03 17.63
CA THR A 214 5.62 11.25 16.40
C THR A 214 4.32 10.58 15.96
N SER A 215 4.22 10.32 14.65
CA SER A 215 3.06 9.66 14.05
C SER A 215 3.46 8.74 12.91
N LEU A 216 2.63 7.73 12.66
CA LEU A 216 2.71 6.86 11.49
C LEU A 216 1.30 6.47 11.05
N ILE A 217 1.07 6.55 9.74
CA ILE A 217 0.08 5.74 9.05
C ILE A 217 0.82 4.73 8.19
N ALA A 218 0.42 3.46 8.27
CA ALA A 218 0.95 2.38 7.44
C ALA A 218 -0.20 1.57 6.87
N LEU A 219 -0.17 1.31 5.56
CA LEU A 219 -1.20 0.58 4.84
C LEU A 219 -0.57 -0.61 4.13
N SER A 220 -1.20 -1.77 4.24
CA SER A 220 -0.86 -2.97 3.49
C SER A 220 -2.05 -3.37 2.62
N PRO A 221 -2.14 -2.84 1.39
CA PRO A 221 -3.25 -3.16 0.47
C PRO A 221 -3.38 -4.66 0.19
N ALA A 222 -2.27 -5.40 0.16
CA ALA A 222 -2.26 -6.85 -0.04
C ALA A 222 -3.01 -7.62 1.06
N HIS A 223 -3.13 -7.04 2.25
CA HIS A 223 -3.78 -7.63 3.43
C HIS A 223 -5.06 -6.90 3.82
N ASN A 224 -5.42 -5.81 3.11
CA ASN A 224 -6.46 -4.88 3.52
C ASN A 224 -6.32 -4.42 4.99
N LEU A 225 -5.08 -4.18 5.42
CA LEU A 225 -4.73 -3.85 6.81
C LEU A 225 -4.14 -2.44 6.90
N GLY A 226 -4.56 -1.68 7.92
CA GLY A 226 -4.00 -0.38 8.26
C GLY A 226 -3.49 -0.35 9.71
N ILE A 227 -2.40 0.40 9.95
CA ILE A 227 -1.79 0.61 11.26
C ILE A 227 -1.63 2.11 11.47
N SER A 228 -2.10 2.59 12.62
CA SER A 228 -1.97 3.97 13.08
C SER A 228 -1.16 3.98 14.38
N ILE A 229 -0.07 4.75 14.44
CA ILE A 229 0.74 4.91 15.65
C ILE A 229 0.85 6.40 15.94
N LEU A 230 0.55 6.81 17.17
CA LEU A 230 0.78 8.16 17.68
C LEU A 230 1.51 8.03 19.02
N THR A 231 2.62 8.74 19.18
CA THR A 231 3.32 8.84 20.47
C THR A 231 3.58 10.31 20.81
N ALA A 232 3.52 10.62 22.10
CA ALA A 232 3.74 11.96 22.61
C ALA A 232 4.53 11.88 23.93
N GLY A 233 5.47 12.82 24.11
CA GLY A 233 6.29 12.96 25.31
C GLY A 233 7.79 12.84 25.04
N PRO A 234 8.62 12.98 26.09
CA PRO A 234 10.08 13.04 25.97
C PRO A 234 10.71 11.79 25.33
N THR A 235 10.05 10.64 25.43
CA THR A 235 10.49 9.34 24.87
C THR A 235 9.78 8.96 23.58
N SER A 236 8.97 9.86 23.00
CA SER A 236 8.15 9.59 21.81
C SER A 236 8.93 8.97 20.65
N GLY A 237 10.14 9.46 20.36
CA GLY A 237 11.01 8.94 19.30
C GLY A 237 11.46 7.48 19.51
N PRO A 238 12.13 7.14 20.62
CA PRO A 238 12.43 5.75 20.98
C PRO A 238 11.21 4.83 21.01
N ASP A 239 10.12 5.24 21.67
CA ASP A 239 8.91 4.43 21.82
C ASP A 239 8.27 4.16 20.46
N PHE A 240 8.21 5.18 19.59
CA PHE A 240 7.74 5.05 18.22
C PHE A 240 8.49 4.00 17.43
N ARG A 241 9.84 3.99 17.51
CA ARG A 241 10.65 3.01 16.79
C ARG A 241 10.36 1.60 17.28
N ALA A 242 10.25 1.40 18.59
CA ALA A 242 9.94 0.10 19.18
C ALA A 242 8.55 -0.39 18.78
N ILE A 243 7.51 0.46 18.92
CA ILE A 243 6.12 0.13 18.57
C ILE A 243 6.00 -0.12 17.06
N LYS A 244 6.65 0.69 16.22
CA LYS A 244 6.66 0.50 14.76
C LYS A 244 7.28 -0.85 14.37
N SER A 245 8.44 -1.20 14.91
CA SER A 245 9.08 -2.50 14.63
C SER A 245 8.14 -3.63 15.04
N LEU A 246 7.66 -3.60 16.28
CA LEU A 246 6.78 -4.64 16.82
C LEU A 246 5.50 -4.79 15.98
N ALA A 247 4.85 -3.67 15.63
CA ALA A 247 3.61 -3.70 14.88
C ALA A 247 3.80 -4.28 13.48
N LEU A 248 4.85 -3.86 12.76
CA LEU A 248 5.13 -4.35 11.41
C LEU A 248 5.61 -5.81 11.42
N GLU A 249 6.44 -6.20 12.38
CA GLU A 249 6.98 -7.57 12.48
C GLU A 249 5.99 -8.57 13.06
N THR A 250 4.95 -8.13 13.77
CA THR A 250 3.93 -9.01 14.33
C THR A 250 2.70 -9.09 13.45
N PHE A 251 2.08 -7.94 13.12
CA PHE A 251 0.76 -7.94 12.48
C PHE A 251 0.83 -8.24 10.99
N ILE A 252 1.91 -7.87 10.30
CA ILE A 252 2.02 -8.16 8.86
C ILE A 252 2.19 -9.68 8.63
N PRO A 253 3.09 -10.41 9.31
CA PRO A 253 3.15 -11.86 9.18
C PRO A 253 1.89 -12.57 9.69
N ALA A 254 1.24 -12.07 10.75
CA ALA A 254 -0.02 -12.63 11.22
C ALA A 254 -1.14 -12.46 10.18
N ALA A 255 -1.20 -11.33 9.49
CA ALA A 255 -2.16 -11.10 8.41
C ALA A 255 -1.88 -11.99 7.18
N GLU A 256 -0.61 -12.23 6.86
CA GLU A 256 -0.20 -13.20 5.83
C GLU A 256 -0.70 -14.61 6.16
N GLN A 257 -0.45 -15.07 7.39
CA GLN A 257 -0.90 -16.37 7.86
C GLN A 257 -2.44 -16.48 7.84
N ALA A 258 -3.15 -15.46 8.33
CA ALA A 258 -4.61 -15.43 8.33
C ALA A 258 -5.19 -15.47 6.90
N ALA A 259 -4.57 -14.76 5.95
CA ALA A 259 -4.96 -14.80 4.54
C ALA A 259 -4.74 -16.21 3.96
N ARG A 260 -3.62 -16.87 4.30
CA ARG A 260 -3.31 -18.24 3.87
C ARG A 260 -4.32 -19.24 4.44
N ASP A 261 -4.66 -19.15 5.72
CA ASP A 261 -5.63 -20.05 6.37
C ASP A 261 -7.05 -19.87 5.81
N THR A 262 -7.43 -18.61 5.56
CA THR A 262 -8.71 -18.28 4.91
C THR A 262 -8.77 -18.85 3.49
N ALA A 263 -7.68 -18.72 2.72
CA ALA A 263 -7.59 -19.29 1.37
C ALA A 263 -7.70 -20.83 1.40
N GLY A 264 -7.01 -21.48 2.34
CA GLY A 264 -7.11 -22.93 2.55
C GLY A 264 -8.54 -23.37 2.87
N THR A 265 -9.17 -22.70 3.83
CA THR A 265 -10.53 -23.01 4.27
C THR A 265 -11.56 -22.84 3.14
N ASN A 266 -11.51 -21.70 2.45
CA ASN A 266 -12.54 -21.34 1.49
C ASN A 266 -12.34 -22.01 0.14
N PHE A 267 -11.10 -22.10 -0.36
CA PHE A 267 -10.82 -22.50 -1.74
C PHE A 267 -10.24 -23.92 -1.88
N ALA A 268 -9.46 -24.43 -0.91
CA ALA A 268 -8.84 -25.74 -1.06
C ALA A 268 -9.88 -26.88 -1.00
N GLY A 269 -9.55 -28.00 -1.64
CA GLY A 269 -10.39 -29.19 -1.68
C GLY A 269 -10.52 -29.80 -3.06
N ASN A 270 -11.27 -30.90 -3.12
CA ASN A 270 -11.58 -31.61 -4.37
C ASN A 270 -12.85 -31.05 -4.99
N TYR A 271 -12.81 -30.88 -6.31
CA TYR A 271 -13.95 -30.48 -7.11
C TYR A 271 -14.16 -31.50 -8.24
N THR A 272 -15.41 -31.75 -8.58
CA THR A 272 -15.77 -32.75 -9.59
C THR A 272 -16.67 -32.16 -10.65
N LEU A 273 -16.58 -32.73 -11.85
CA LEU A 273 -17.48 -32.47 -12.96
C LEU A 273 -17.69 -33.77 -13.75
N GLY A 274 -18.85 -34.40 -13.56
CA GLY A 274 -19.13 -35.72 -14.14
C GLY A 274 -18.14 -36.79 -13.67
N ALA A 275 -18.03 -37.88 -14.44
CA ALA A 275 -17.16 -39.01 -14.08
C ALA A 275 -15.68 -38.80 -14.45
N ASN A 276 -15.42 -38.03 -15.52
CA ASN A 276 -14.09 -37.97 -16.14
C ASN A 276 -13.38 -36.61 -15.96
N SER A 277 -13.92 -35.71 -15.14
CA SER A 277 -13.27 -34.42 -14.85
C SER A 277 -13.19 -34.16 -13.34
N SER A 278 -12.01 -33.75 -12.88
CA SER A 278 -11.74 -33.48 -11.46
C SER A 278 -10.69 -32.38 -11.31
N LEU A 279 -10.76 -31.68 -10.19
CA LEU A 279 -9.81 -30.64 -9.80
C LEU A 279 -9.46 -30.81 -8.32
N ASP A 280 -8.17 -30.69 -7.98
CA ASP A 280 -7.70 -30.62 -6.60
C ASP A 280 -6.97 -29.28 -6.40
N LEU A 281 -7.46 -28.51 -5.43
CA LEU A 281 -6.87 -27.24 -5.02
C LEU A 281 -6.24 -27.37 -3.64
N GLY A 282 -5.10 -26.70 -3.47
CA GLY A 282 -4.32 -26.81 -2.25
C GLY A 282 -3.48 -25.61 -1.90
N LEU A 283 -2.88 -25.69 -0.71
CA LEU A 283 -1.77 -24.84 -0.30
C LEU A 283 -0.49 -25.68 -0.32
N HIS A 284 0.56 -25.17 -0.95
CA HIS A 284 1.83 -25.89 -1.01
C HIS A 284 2.63 -25.58 0.26
N PRO A 285 3.34 -26.56 0.86
CA PRO A 285 4.29 -26.29 1.92
C PRO A 285 5.38 -25.34 1.42
N ASP A 286 5.74 -24.32 2.20
CA ASP A 286 6.84 -23.39 1.89
C ASP A 286 6.74 -22.61 0.56
N GLU A 287 5.54 -22.50 -0.04
CA GLU A 287 5.28 -21.59 -1.17
C GLU A 287 4.03 -20.72 -0.93
N PRO A 288 3.97 -19.51 -1.52
CA PRO A 288 2.84 -18.61 -1.32
C PRO A 288 1.59 -19.09 -2.07
N GLY A 289 0.43 -18.95 -1.42
CA GLY A 289 -0.87 -18.97 -2.07
C GLY A 289 -1.48 -20.34 -2.35
N LEU A 290 -2.64 -20.27 -3.01
CA LEU A 290 -3.42 -21.40 -3.48
C LEU A 290 -2.86 -21.89 -4.82
N TYR A 291 -2.84 -23.20 -5.05
CA TYR A 291 -2.39 -23.77 -6.32
C TYR A 291 -3.25 -24.96 -6.76
N ILE A 292 -3.24 -25.20 -8.05
CA ILE A 292 -3.87 -26.35 -8.71
C ILE A 292 -2.90 -27.53 -8.62
N ARG A 293 -3.27 -28.54 -7.82
CA ARG A 293 -2.53 -29.80 -7.68
C ARG A 293 -2.80 -30.76 -8.82
N LYS A 294 -4.04 -30.79 -9.28
CA LYS A 294 -4.54 -31.67 -10.33
C LYS A 294 -5.66 -30.98 -11.05
N LEU A 295 -5.65 -31.01 -12.38
CA LEU A 295 -6.78 -30.62 -13.22
C LEU A 295 -6.93 -31.64 -14.33
N VAL A 296 -8.01 -32.41 -14.28
CA VAL A 296 -8.37 -33.39 -15.29
C VAL A 296 -9.66 -32.94 -15.95
N SER A 297 -9.68 -32.92 -17.28
CA SER A 297 -10.88 -32.64 -18.07
C SER A 297 -11.03 -33.73 -19.13
N ASN A 298 -12.20 -34.37 -19.17
CA ASN A 298 -12.52 -35.45 -20.11
C ASN A 298 -11.44 -36.57 -20.15
N GLY A 299 -10.90 -36.93 -18.99
CA GLY A 299 -9.86 -37.95 -18.84
C GLY A 299 -8.43 -37.48 -19.15
N VAL A 300 -8.23 -36.22 -19.56
CA VAL A 300 -6.91 -35.67 -19.89
C VAL A 300 -6.37 -34.83 -18.73
N ASP A 301 -5.11 -35.06 -18.36
CA ASP A 301 -4.37 -34.21 -17.41
C ASP A 301 -3.95 -32.89 -18.09
N ILE A 302 -4.61 -31.81 -17.69
CA ILE A 302 -4.39 -30.47 -18.26
C ILE A 302 -3.05 -29.87 -17.82
N LEU A 303 -2.57 -30.19 -16.61
CA LEU A 303 -1.27 -29.68 -16.14
C LEU A 303 -0.11 -30.35 -16.90
N ALA A 304 -0.22 -31.66 -17.17
CA ALA A 304 0.74 -32.38 -17.99
C ALA A 304 0.77 -31.84 -19.44
N LEU A 305 -0.41 -31.61 -20.03
CA LEU A 305 -0.52 -31.00 -21.36
C LEU A 305 0.09 -29.59 -21.41
N ALA A 306 -0.18 -28.75 -20.40
CA ALA A 306 0.40 -27.41 -20.31
C ALA A 306 1.94 -27.45 -20.21
N GLY A 307 2.49 -28.43 -19.48
CA GLY A 307 3.93 -28.68 -19.40
C GLY A 307 4.56 -29.00 -20.77
N GLN A 308 3.90 -29.85 -21.56
CA GLN A 308 4.35 -30.18 -22.92
C GLN A 308 4.35 -28.94 -23.83
N LEU A 309 3.28 -28.16 -23.83
CA LEU A 309 3.16 -26.95 -24.65
C LEU A 309 4.18 -25.86 -24.26
N LYS A 310 4.62 -25.85 -23.00
CA LYS A 310 5.65 -24.92 -22.48
C LYS A 310 7.08 -25.47 -22.57
N ASN A 311 7.30 -26.63 -23.21
CA ASN A 311 8.60 -27.30 -23.30
C ASN A 311 9.27 -27.53 -21.93
N VAL A 312 8.48 -27.82 -20.89
CA VAL A 312 9.03 -28.21 -19.59
C VAL A 312 9.59 -29.63 -19.69
N ALA A 313 10.70 -29.89 -18.99
CA ALA A 313 11.37 -31.19 -19.01
C ALA A 313 10.41 -32.36 -18.69
N ALA A 314 10.53 -33.44 -19.46
CA ALA A 314 9.73 -34.65 -19.24
C ALA A 314 9.97 -35.22 -17.83
N GLY A 315 8.88 -35.55 -17.12
CA GLY A 315 8.92 -36.05 -15.75
C GLY A 315 8.82 -34.98 -14.65
N SER A 316 8.84 -33.70 -14.98
CA SER A 316 8.55 -32.63 -14.02
C SER A 316 7.09 -32.68 -13.56
N LYS A 317 6.86 -32.57 -12.24
CA LYS A 317 5.52 -32.43 -11.68
C LYS A 317 5.03 -30.99 -11.89
N MET A 318 4.08 -30.80 -12.81
CA MET A 318 3.49 -29.49 -13.09
C MET A 318 2.43 -29.10 -12.06
N ALA A 319 2.34 -27.81 -11.77
CA ALA A 319 1.34 -27.16 -10.94
C ALA A 319 0.99 -25.78 -11.52
N ALA A 320 -0.04 -25.16 -10.97
CA ALA A 320 -0.37 -23.77 -11.30
C ALA A 320 -0.76 -22.95 -10.07
N TRP A 321 -0.02 -21.88 -9.77
CA TRP A 321 -0.26 -20.99 -8.62
C TRP A 321 -1.28 -19.93 -8.98
N LEU A 322 -2.29 -19.76 -8.13
CA LEU A 322 -3.44 -18.89 -8.36
C LEU A 322 -3.23 -17.54 -7.67
N TYR A 323 -3.26 -16.47 -8.46
CA TYR A 323 -3.13 -15.09 -8.00
C TYR A 323 -4.45 -14.33 -8.20
N PRO A 324 -4.98 -13.66 -7.17
CA PRO A 324 -6.23 -12.94 -7.27
C PRO A 324 -6.08 -11.74 -8.21
N MET A 325 -7.07 -11.52 -9.08
CA MET A 325 -7.06 -10.40 -10.03
C MET A 325 -7.61 -9.10 -9.44
N GLY A 326 -8.21 -9.16 -8.24
CA GLY A 326 -8.97 -8.03 -7.67
C GLY A 326 -10.24 -7.71 -8.44
N LEU A 327 -10.75 -8.67 -9.23
CA LEU A 327 -12.00 -8.57 -9.97
C LEU A 327 -13.04 -9.49 -9.31
N ALA A 328 -14.22 -8.93 -9.07
CA ALA A 328 -15.35 -9.63 -8.47
C ALA A 328 -16.68 -9.18 -9.10
N GLY A 329 -17.72 -9.98 -8.91
CA GLY A 329 -19.09 -9.57 -9.13
C GLY A 329 -19.47 -9.36 -10.60
N ARG A 330 -20.01 -8.17 -10.93
CA ARG A 330 -20.57 -7.81 -12.26
C ARG A 330 -19.56 -7.83 -13.41
N ALA A 331 -18.26 -7.93 -13.11
CA ALA A 331 -17.26 -8.22 -14.14
C ALA A 331 -17.48 -9.61 -14.78
N PHE A 332 -18.22 -10.48 -14.10
CA PHE A 332 -18.60 -11.82 -14.52
C PHE A 332 -20.08 -12.08 -14.17
N SER A 333 -20.42 -13.20 -13.51
CA SER A 333 -21.80 -13.59 -13.17
C SER A 333 -22.38 -12.98 -11.88
N GLY A 334 -21.72 -11.99 -11.26
CA GLY A 334 -22.25 -11.27 -10.09
C GLY A 334 -21.83 -11.79 -8.71
N THR A 335 -21.45 -13.07 -8.60
CA THR A 335 -20.96 -13.69 -7.34
C THR A 335 -19.58 -14.34 -7.49
N GLU A 336 -18.92 -14.10 -8.62
CA GLU A 336 -17.62 -14.70 -8.94
C GLU A 336 -16.45 -13.81 -8.52
N VAL A 337 -15.32 -14.44 -8.17
CA VAL A 337 -14.00 -13.82 -8.06
C VAL A 337 -13.02 -14.47 -9.04
N ALA A 338 -12.14 -13.67 -9.63
CA ALA A 338 -11.24 -14.15 -10.68
C ALA A 338 -9.78 -14.24 -10.23
N PHE A 339 -9.13 -15.30 -10.69
CA PHE A 339 -7.73 -15.60 -10.45
C PHE A 339 -7.01 -15.90 -11.78
N ARG A 340 -5.74 -15.51 -11.86
CA ARG A 340 -4.83 -15.96 -12.93
C ARG A 340 -3.88 -17.03 -12.39
N ALA A 341 -3.64 -18.06 -13.18
CA ALA A 341 -2.79 -19.18 -12.84
C ALA A 341 -1.41 -19.03 -13.48
N THR A 342 -0.34 -19.08 -12.67
CA THR A 342 1.02 -19.18 -13.19
C THR A 342 1.42 -20.63 -13.22
N PHE A 343 1.65 -21.20 -14.40
CA PHE A 343 2.07 -22.60 -14.55
C PHE A 343 3.57 -22.75 -14.31
N GLY A 344 3.97 -23.78 -13.57
CA GLY A 344 5.38 -24.09 -13.31
C GLY A 344 5.58 -25.49 -12.74
N ALA A 345 6.84 -25.87 -12.54
CA ALA A 345 7.20 -27.15 -11.93
C ALA A 345 7.23 -27.00 -10.40
N VAL A 346 6.62 -27.95 -9.69
CA VAL A 346 6.64 -28.01 -8.21
C VAL A 346 8.07 -28.10 -7.71
N GLY A 347 8.41 -27.33 -6.66
CA GLY A 347 9.74 -27.32 -6.06
C GLY A 347 10.79 -26.55 -6.86
N VAL A 348 10.44 -26.03 -8.03
CA VAL A 348 11.16 -24.92 -8.65
C VAL A 348 10.48 -23.66 -8.11
N PRO A 349 11.12 -22.90 -7.20
CA PRO A 349 10.55 -21.66 -6.75
C PRO A 349 10.19 -20.86 -7.99
N ALA A 350 8.99 -20.29 -8.02
CA ALA A 350 8.73 -19.10 -8.81
C ALA A 350 9.58 -17.97 -8.20
N ALA A 351 10.90 -18.12 -8.28
CA ALA A 351 11.84 -17.06 -8.02
C ALA A 351 11.39 -15.91 -8.91
N GLU A 352 11.56 -14.70 -8.39
CA GLU A 352 11.27 -13.41 -8.99
C GLU A 352 11.97 -13.25 -10.35
N ASP A 353 11.59 -14.06 -11.34
CA ASP A 353 12.05 -13.92 -12.69
C ASP A 353 11.44 -12.60 -13.18
N CYS A 354 12.34 -11.70 -13.58
CA CYS A 354 12.02 -10.39 -14.13
C CYS A 354 10.99 -10.50 -15.27
N GLY A 355 10.86 -11.66 -15.92
CA GLY A 355 9.90 -11.90 -17.00
C GLY A 355 8.50 -12.39 -16.61
N SER A 356 8.24 -12.79 -15.36
CA SER A 356 6.96 -13.44 -14.98
C SER A 356 5.72 -12.59 -15.28
N TRP A 357 5.80 -11.26 -15.10
CA TRP A 357 4.73 -10.32 -15.44
C TRP A 357 4.37 -10.30 -16.94
N ALA A 358 5.30 -10.67 -17.82
CA ALA A 358 5.10 -10.76 -19.26
C ALA A 358 4.53 -12.12 -19.71
N SER A 359 4.43 -13.09 -18.79
CA SER A 359 4.02 -14.48 -19.08
C SER A 359 2.54 -14.77 -18.84
N ALA A 360 1.82 -13.84 -18.22
CA ALA A 360 0.37 -13.95 -18.00
C ALA A 360 -0.39 -13.93 -19.34
N ASP A 361 -1.48 -14.70 -19.43
CA ASP A 361 -2.40 -14.73 -20.57
C ASP A 361 -1.79 -15.18 -21.93
N GLN A 362 -0.63 -15.84 -21.89
CA GLN A 362 0.05 -16.31 -23.11
C GLN A 362 -0.55 -17.59 -23.69
N LEU A 363 -0.99 -18.53 -22.85
CA LEU A 363 -1.59 -19.78 -23.31
C LEU A 363 -3.10 -19.58 -23.48
N ARG A 364 -3.60 -19.75 -24.70
CA ARG A 364 -5.01 -19.60 -25.05
C ARG A 364 -5.49 -20.74 -25.93
N TYR A 365 -6.80 -21.02 -25.88
CA TYR A 365 -7.47 -21.97 -26.76
C TYR A 365 -8.77 -21.35 -27.28
N GLY A 366 -8.92 -21.22 -28.60
CA GLY A 366 -10.11 -20.57 -29.20
C GLY A 366 -10.34 -19.13 -28.74
N GLY A 367 -9.28 -18.41 -28.31
CA GLY A 367 -9.37 -17.06 -27.75
C GLY A 367 -9.53 -17.00 -26.22
N TYR A 368 -9.89 -18.12 -25.58
CA TYR A 368 -10.07 -18.20 -24.14
C TYR A 368 -8.73 -18.36 -23.39
N PRO A 369 -8.52 -17.63 -22.29
CA PRO A 369 -7.32 -17.75 -21.46
C PRO A 369 -7.24 -19.10 -20.74
N ALA A 370 -6.11 -19.80 -20.88
CA ALA A 370 -5.88 -21.08 -20.22
C ALA A 370 -5.51 -20.95 -18.73
N ASP A 371 -5.12 -19.75 -18.32
CA ASP A 371 -4.73 -19.40 -16.95
C ASP A 371 -5.85 -18.71 -16.15
N LEU A 372 -7.07 -18.56 -16.68
CA LEU A 372 -8.17 -17.93 -15.96
C LEU A 372 -9.00 -18.95 -15.17
N ALA A 373 -9.12 -18.73 -13.87
CA ALA A 373 -10.03 -19.46 -12.99
C ALA A 373 -11.06 -18.49 -12.39
N LEU A 374 -12.34 -18.85 -12.48
CA LEU A 374 -13.44 -18.08 -11.93
C LEU A 374 -14.11 -18.89 -10.82
N PHE A 375 -14.07 -18.36 -9.60
CA PHE A 375 -14.61 -19.02 -8.42
C PHE A 375 -15.98 -18.46 -8.08
N GLY A 376 -16.99 -19.33 -8.03
CA GLY A 376 -18.33 -18.98 -7.55
C GLY A 376 -18.36 -18.96 -6.02
N VAL A 377 -18.58 -17.77 -5.45
CA VAL A 377 -18.56 -17.54 -4.01
C VAL A 377 -19.99 -17.54 -3.46
N ALA A 378 -20.22 -18.38 -2.44
CA ALA A 378 -21.47 -18.42 -1.68
C ALA A 378 -21.44 -17.42 -0.50
N GLY A 379 -22.55 -17.33 0.24
CA GLY A 379 -22.62 -16.50 1.45
C GLY A 379 -21.48 -16.83 2.44
N GLY A 380 -20.87 -15.80 3.01
CA GLY A 380 -19.77 -15.95 3.97
C GLY A 380 -18.37 -16.19 3.35
N GLY A 381 -18.22 -16.14 2.02
CA GLY A 381 -16.92 -16.24 1.35
C GLY A 381 -16.48 -17.67 1.00
N ALA A 382 -17.30 -18.68 1.33
CA ALA A 382 -17.05 -20.05 0.96
C ALA A 382 -17.21 -20.25 -0.56
N VAL A 383 -16.27 -20.96 -1.19
CA VAL A 383 -16.33 -21.26 -2.62
C VAL A 383 -17.10 -22.55 -2.83
N SER A 384 -18.12 -22.51 -3.69
CA SER A 384 -18.94 -23.68 -4.05
C SER A 384 -18.56 -24.29 -5.40
N SER A 385 -17.93 -23.50 -6.27
CA SER A 385 -17.61 -23.93 -7.61
C SER A 385 -16.45 -23.14 -8.22
N VAL A 386 -15.87 -23.72 -9.25
CA VAL A 386 -14.84 -23.07 -10.08
C VAL A 386 -15.02 -23.46 -11.52
N ARG A 387 -14.90 -22.50 -12.43
CA ARG A 387 -14.92 -22.74 -13.87
C ARG A 387 -13.68 -22.16 -14.52
N PHE A 388 -13.23 -22.85 -15.58
CA PHE A 388 -12.15 -22.42 -16.44
C PHE A 388 -12.75 -22.14 -17.82
N PRO A 389 -12.77 -20.88 -18.30
CA PRO A 389 -13.41 -20.55 -19.57
C PRO A 389 -12.89 -21.37 -20.76
N MET A 390 -11.60 -21.74 -20.77
CA MET A 390 -11.03 -22.61 -21.81
C MET A 390 -11.65 -24.02 -21.88
N LEU A 391 -12.35 -24.48 -20.84
CA LEU A 391 -12.96 -25.81 -20.75
C LEU A 391 -14.48 -25.76 -21.00
N ASN A 392 -14.93 -24.91 -21.93
CA ASN A 392 -16.34 -24.76 -22.32
C ASN A 392 -17.27 -24.27 -21.19
N GLU A 393 -16.73 -23.45 -20.28
CA GLU A 393 -17.44 -22.77 -19.19
C GLU A 393 -18.19 -23.65 -18.16
N ILE A 394 -17.95 -24.97 -18.15
CA ILE A 394 -18.60 -25.87 -17.20
C ILE A 394 -17.94 -25.75 -15.82
N SER A 395 -18.76 -25.62 -14.77
CA SER A 395 -18.29 -25.44 -13.39
C SER A 395 -18.03 -26.75 -12.67
N PHE A 396 -16.81 -26.92 -12.15
CA PHE A 396 -16.47 -27.95 -11.18
C PHE A 396 -17.10 -27.59 -9.83
N ARG A 397 -17.76 -28.55 -9.17
CA ARG A 397 -18.42 -28.36 -7.87
C ARG A 397 -17.57 -28.90 -6.73
N LYS A 398 -17.46 -28.14 -5.63
CA LYS A 398 -16.68 -28.56 -4.45
C LYS A 398 -17.34 -29.78 -3.82
N SER A 399 -16.59 -30.87 -3.66
CA SER A 399 -17.06 -32.10 -3.02
C SER A 399 -17.25 -31.89 -1.52
N GLY A 400 -18.42 -32.25 -0.97
CA GLY A 400 -18.69 -32.17 0.47
C GLY A 400 -19.18 -30.81 0.99
N GLY A 401 -19.46 -29.83 0.13
CA GLY A 401 -20.20 -28.63 0.51
C GLY A 401 -21.70 -28.88 0.34
N THR A 402 -22.49 -28.73 1.40
CA THR A 402 -23.97 -28.78 1.32
C THR A 402 -24.46 -27.66 0.42
N GLY A 403 -24.68 -27.99 -0.85
CA GLY A 403 -25.27 -27.16 -1.86
C GLY A 403 -26.27 -27.98 -2.66
N GLU A 404 -27.26 -28.56 -1.97
CA GLU A 404 -28.53 -28.88 -2.61
C GLU A 404 -29.21 -27.56 -3.02
N GLY A 405 -28.77 -27.04 -4.16
CA GLY A 405 -29.51 -26.09 -4.96
C GLY A 405 -29.91 -26.82 -6.23
N ILE A 406 -30.97 -27.61 -6.15
CA ILE A 406 -31.70 -28.12 -7.31
C ILE A 406 -32.24 -26.88 -8.03
N PHE A 407 -31.52 -26.39 -9.04
CA PHE A 407 -32.12 -25.48 -10.01
C PHE A 407 -32.94 -26.35 -10.96
N GLY A 408 -34.22 -26.53 -10.62
CA GLY A 408 -35.24 -26.88 -11.60
C GLY A 408 -35.37 -25.77 -12.65
N PRO A 409 -35.89 -26.07 -13.85
CA PRO A 409 -35.98 -25.11 -14.92
C PRO A 409 -37.12 -24.13 -14.61
N PHE A 410 -36.87 -22.83 -14.67
CA PHE A 410 -37.93 -21.85 -14.81
C PHE A 410 -37.52 -20.73 -15.76
N GLU A 411 -38.54 -20.36 -16.54
CA GLU A 411 -38.65 -19.39 -17.63
C GLU A 411 -38.16 -17.97 -17.29
#